data_AF-A0A444R1D4-F1
#
_entry.id   AF-A0A444R1D4-F1
#
_cell.length_a   1.000
_cell.length_b   1.000
_cell.length_c   1.000
_cell.angle_alpha   90.00
_cell.angle_beta   90.00
_cell.angle_gamma   90.00
#
_symmetry.space_group_name_H-M   'P 1'
#
loop_
_entity.id
_entity.type
_entity.pdbx_description
1 polymer ?
#
loop_
_entity_poly.entity_id
_entity_poly.type
_entity_poly.pdbx_seq_one_letter_code
_entity_poly.pdbx_strand_id
1 'polypeptide(L)'
;MKKLKLHGFNNLTKSLSFCIYDICYAKTTEERDGYIAYIDELYNANRLTEILSETCSIIGANILNIARQDYEPQGASVTILVSEEPVDPKLIDKTEHPGPLPETVVAHLDKSHICVHTYPESHPEGGLCTFRADIEVSTCGVISPL
;
A
#
# COMPACT_ATOMS: atom_id res chain seq x y z
N MET A 1 -32.31 9.25 31.26
CA MET A 1 -30.87 9.54 31.08
C MET A 1 -30.69 10.60 30.00
N LYS A 2 -30.02 11.73 30.28
CA LYS A 2 -29.57 12.67 29.24
C LYS A 2 -28.43 12.00 28.48
N LYS A 3 -28.54 11.86 27.14
CA LYS A 3 -27.46 11.33 26.30
C LYS A 3 -26.24 12.24 26.44
N LEU A 4 -25.10 11.67 26.84
CA LEU A 4 -23.82 12.37 26.86
C LEU A 4 -23.42 12.62 25.40
N LYS A 5 -23.27 13.88 25.00
CA LYS A 5 -22.83 14.24 23.65
C LYS A 5 -21.31 14.21 23.62
N LEU A 6 -20.73 13.31 22.83
CA LEU A 6 -19.28 13.28 22.61
C LEU A 6 -18.92 14.44 21.68
N HIS A 7 -18.10 15.36 22.17
CA HIS A 7 -17.54 16.47 21.40
C HIS A 7 -16.11 16.08 21.03
N GLY A 8 -15.85 15.77 19.75
CA GLY A 8 -14.50 15.44 19.25
C GLY A 8 -14.30 14.03 18.67
N PHE A 9 -15.30 13.15 18.74
CA PHE A 9 -15.23 11.78 18.18
C PHE A 9 -15.43 11.70 16.65
N ASN A 10 -15.36 12.83 15.94
CA ASN A 10 -15.58 12.88 14.50
C ASN A 10 -14.33 12.48 13.69
N ASN A 11 -13.17 12.36 14.34
CA ASN A 11 -11.88 12.04 13.71
C ASN A 11 -11.46 10.58 13.91
N LEU A 12 -12.42 9.66 13.99
CA LEU A 12 -12.13 8.24 14.11
C LEU A 12 -11.51 7.70 12.81
N THR A 13 -10.54 6.81 12.98
CA THR A 13 -9.93 6.04 11.90
C THR A 13 -10.99 5.24 11.15
N LYS A 14 -10.93 5.29 9.83
CA LYS A 14 -11.72 4.49 8.90
C LYS A 14 -10.74 3.67 8.09
N SER A 15 -10.92 2.36 8.10
CA SER A 15 -10.03 1.44 7.41
C SER A 15 -10.81 0.59 6.42
N LEU A 16 -10.29 0.49 5.20
CA LEU A 16 -10.73 -0.43 4.17
C LEU A 16 -9.57 -1.37 3.88
N SER A 17 -9.79 -2.66 4.09
CA SER A 17 -8.81 -3.70 3.79
C SER A 17 -9.44 -4.75 2.90
N PHE A 18 -8.75 -5.13 1.84
CA PHE A 18 -9.21 -6.15 0.91
C PHE A 18 -8.05 -6.85 0.23
N CYS A 19 -8.34 -8.01 -0.35
CA CYS A 19 -7.37 -8.81 -1.07
C CYS A 19 -7.85 -9.01 -2.51
N ILE A 20 -6.92 -8.97 -3.45
CA ILE A 20 -7.12 -9.38 -4.84
C ILE A 20 -6.40 -10.72 -5.03
N TYR A 21 -7.06 -11.66 -5.71
CA TYR A 21 -6.47 -12.94 -6.10
C TYR A 21 -6.51 -13.06 -7.62
N ASP A 22 -5.38 -13.43 -8.21
CA ASP A 22 -5.25 -13.85 -9.60
C ASP A 22 -4.73 -15.29 -9.61
N ILE A 23 -5.41 -16.17 -10.33
CA ILE A 23 -5.07 -17.59 -10.41
C ILE A 23 -4.98 -17.96 -11.88
N CYS A 24 -3.80 -18.40 -12.30
CA CYS A 24 -3.50 -18.79 -13.66
C CYS A 24 -3.10 -20.26 -13.72
N TYR A 25 -3.54 -20.95 -14.77
CA TYR A 25 -3.15 -22.32 -15.06
C TYR A 25 -2.14 -22.33 -16.21
N ALA A 26 -0.86 -22.44 -15.86
CA ALA A 26 0.30 -22.44 -16.75
C ALA A 26 0.99 -23.81 -16.71
N LYS A 27 0.71 -24.66 -17.70
CA LYS A 27 1.23 -26.04 -17.77
C LYS A 27 2.68 -26.09 -18.22
N THR A 28 3.07 -25.18 -19.12
CA THR A 28 4.41 -25.16 -19.69
C THR A 28 5.30 -24.16 -18.97
N THR A 29 6.61 -24.33 -19.13
CA THR A 29 7.58 -23.39 -18.58
C THR A 29 7.42 -22.00 -19.19
N GLU A 30 7.16 -21.92 -20.49
CA GLU A 30 6.94 -20.64 -21.19
C GLU A 30 5.69 -19.91 -20.70
N GLU A 31 4.60 -20.63 -20.43
CA GLU A 31 3.37 -20.05 -19.87
C GLU A 31 3.62 -19.52 -18.45
N ARG A 32 4.38 -20.27 -17.64
CA ARG A 32 4.73 -19.85 -16.27
C ARG A 32 5.60 -18.61 -16.27
N ASP A 33 6.65 -18.61 -17.09
CA ASP A 33 7.58 -17.49 -17.18
C ASP A 33 6.87 -16.24 -17.72
N GLY A 34 5.93 -16.42 -18.66
CA GLY A 34 5.03 -15.35 -19.13
C GLY A 34 4.11 -14.80 -18.03
N TYR A 35 3.54 -15.67 -17.19
CA TYR A 35 2.74 -15.23 -16.04
C TYR A 35 3.56 -14.44 -15.03
N ILE A 36 4.77 -14.91 -14.70
CA ILE A 36 5.67 -14.22 -13.77
C ILE A 36 6.03 -12.83 -14.33
N ALA A 37 6.40 -12.74 -15.61
CA ALA A 37 6.71 -11.47 -16.26
C ALA A 37 5.51 -10.50 -16.26
N TYR A 38 4.29 -11.01 -16.49
CA TYR A 38 3.06 -10.22 -16.38
C TYR A 38 2.86 -9.67 -14.97
N ILE A 39 3.03 -10.49 -13.93
CA ILE A 39 2.90 -10.03 -12.54
C ILE A 39 3.96 -8.98 -12.21
N ASP A 40 5.21 -9.20 -12.63
CA ASP A 40 6.30 -8.24 -12.40
C ASP A 40 6.03 -6.89 -13.09
N GLU A 41 5.52 -6.90 -14.33
CA GLU A 41 5.16 -5.67 -15.05
C GLU A 41 3.99 -4.91 -14.39
N LEU A 42 2.97 -5.62 -13.92
CA LEU A 42 1.76 -5.01 -13.35
C LEU A 42 1.92 -4.60 -11.88
N TYR A 43 2.73 -5.32 -11.11
CA TYR A 43 2.74 -5.25 -9.66
C TYR A 43 4.13 -5.03 -9.04
N ASN A 44 5.11 -4.55 -9.82
CA ASN A 44 6.36 -4.03 -9.25
C ASN A 44 6.13 -2.78 -8.37
N ALA A 45 7.09 -2.50 -7.50
CA ALA A 45 7.01 -1.39 -6.55
C ALA A 45 6.80 -0.02 -7.21
N ASN A 46 7.36 0.23 -8.40
CA ASN A 46 7.20 1.51 -9.09
C ASN A 46 5.74 1.74 -9.49
N ARG A 47 5.14 0.78 -10.19
CA ARG A 47 3.75 0.88 -10.65
C ARG A 47 2.76 0.89 -9.50
N LEU A 48 3.00 0.08 -8.47
CA LEU A 48 2.20 0.12 -7.24
C LEU A 48 2.29 1.48 -6.54
N THR A 49 3.48 2.11 -6.53
CA THR A 49 3.65 3.46 -5.99
C THR A 49 2.82 4.49 -6.74
N GLU A 50 2.77 4.41 -8.07
CA GLU A 50 1.95 5.31 -8.91
C GLU A 50 0.46 5.14 -8.61
N ILE A 51 -0.03 3.89 -8.58
CA ILE A 51 -1.43 3.57 -8.28
C ILE A 51 -1.84 4.08 -6.90
N LEU A 52 -1.02 3.83 -5.87
CA LEU A 52 -1.33 4.30 -4.52
C LEU A 52 -1.24 5.83 -4.41
N SER A 53 -0.33 6.48 -5.15
CA SER A 53 -0.22 7.94 -5.17
C SER A 53 -1.44 8.58 -5.84
N GLU A 54 -1.93 7.99 -6.94
CA GLU A 54 -3.18 8.41 -7.58
C GLU A 54 -4.36 8.22 -6.63
N THR A 55 -4.41 7.09 -5.92
CA THR A 55 -5.44 6.82 -4.91
C THR A 55 -5.42 7.89 -3.81
N CYS A 56 -4.25 8.29 -3.31
CA CYS A 56 -4.10 9.40 -2.37
C CYS A 56 -4.70 10.70 -2.93
N SER A 57 -4.43 11.02 -4.20
CA SER A 57 -4.98 12.20 -4.86
C SER A 57 -6.51 12.14 -5.00
N ILE A 58 -7.09 10.95 -5.26
CA ILE A 58 -8.53 10.76 -5.40
C ILE A 58 -9.25 10.99 -4.07
N ILE A 59 -8.71 10.45 -2.97
CA ILE A 59 -9.30 10.59 -1.64
C ILE A 59 -8.94 11.91 -0.94
N GLY A 60 -8.15 12.78 -1.60
CA GLY A 60 -7.75 14.09 -1.09
C GLY A 60 -6.73 14.02 0.06
N ALA A 61 -5.92 12.96 0.12
CA ALA A 61 -4.90 12.79 1.14
C ALA A 61 -3.54 13.34 0.68
N ASN A 62 -2.83 14.00 1.61
CA ASN A 62 -1.49 14.54 1.37
C ASN A 62 -0.43 13.50 1.71
N ILE A 63 0.41 13.14 0.74
CA ILE A 63 1.51 12.19 0.92
C ILE A 63 2.60 12.82 1.81
N LEU A 64 2.96 12.11 2.88
CA LEU A 64 4.03 12.47 3.81
C LEU A 64 5.34 11.75 3.48
N ASN A 65 5.24 10.45 3.18
CA ASN A 65 6.39 9.59 2.92
C ASN A 65 5.96 8.39 2.08
N ILE A 66 6.87 7.87 1.27
CA ILE A 66 6.68 6.64 0.50
C ILE A 66 7.82 5.69 0.84
N ALA A 67 7.48 4.51 1.34
CA ALA A 67 8.40 3.39 1.53
C ALA A 67 8.01 2.28 0.55
N ARG A 68 9.00 1.69 -0.12
CA ARG A 68 8.75 0.63 -1.11
C ARG A 68 9.91 -0.35 -1.20
N GLN A 69 9.59 -1.59 -1.55
CA GLN A 69 10.54 -2.68 -1.69
C GLN A 69 10.08 -3.66 -2.76
N ASP A 70 10.98 -4.03 -3.67
CA ASP A 70 10.84 -5.23 -4.51
C ASP A 70 11.60 -6.39 -3.83
N TYR A 71 11.05 -7.59 -3.89
CA TYR A 71 11.58 -8.80 -3.25
C TYR A 71 12.11 -9.78 -4.28
N GLU A 72 13.14 -10.53 -3.86
CA GLU A 72 13.69 -11.67 -4.60
C GLU A 72 13.13 -12.99 -4.04
N PRO A 73 12.64 -13.93 -4.88
CA PRO A 73 12.67 -13.89 -6.35
C PRO A 73 11.55 -13.05 -6.99
N GLN A 74 10.50 -12.67 -6.27
CA GLN A 74 9.37 -11.92 -6.82
C GLN A 74 8.49 -11.29 -5.73
N GLY A 75 7.73 -10.26 -6.14
CA GLY A 75 6.77 -9.54 -5.31
C GLY A 75 7.29 -8.18 -4.87
N ALA A 76 6.37 -7.33 -4.44
CA ALA A 76 6.66 -5.98 -3.97
C ALA A 76 5.81 -5.61 -2.75
N SER A 77 6.24 -4.57 -2.06
CA SER A 77 5.46 -3.89 -1.04
C SER A 77 5.65 -2.40 -1.13
N VAL A 78 4.56 -1.65 -0.96
CA VAL A 78 4.56 -0.19 -0.93
C VAL A 78 3.70 0.26 0.24
N THR A 79 4.20 1.21 1.01
CA THR A 79 3.48 1.89 2.09
C THR A 79 3.63 3.40 1.93
N ILE A 80 2.51 4.10 1.83
CA ILE A 80 2.44 5.55 1.76
C ILE A 80 1.83 6.06 3.06
N LEU A 81 2.57 6.91 3.76
CA LEU A 81 2.04 7.67 4.89
C LEU A 81 1.30 8.89 4.36
N VAL A 82 0.11 9.14 4.88
CA VAL A 82 -0.75 10.23 4.42
C VAL A 82 -1.30 11.07 5.57
N SER A 83 -1.76 12.28 5.24
CA SER A 83 -2.44 13.19 6.17
C SER A 83 -3.62 13.87 5.51
N GLU A 84 -4.64 14.20 6.30
CA GLU A 84 -5.81 14.94 5.84
C GLU A 84 -5.51 16.42 5.63
N GLU A 85 -4.86 17.06 6.61
CA GLU A 85 -4.61 18.49 6.57
C GLU A 85 -3.46 18.83 5.61
N PRO A 86 -3.54 19.98 4.91
CA PRO A 86 -2.40 20.50 4.17
C PRO A 86 -1.22 20.68 5.12
N VAL A 87 -0.12 19.99 4.83
CA VAL A 87 1.09 20.10 5.65
C VAL A 87 1.79 21.40 5.26
N ASP A 88 2.10 22.26 6.23
CA ASP A 88 2.95 23.43 5.97
C ASP A 88 4.29 22.92 5.39
N PRO A 89 4.69 23.35 4.17
CA PRO A 89 5.94 22.94 3.56
C PRO A 89 7.19 23.26 4.39
N LYS A 90 7.07 24.04 5.46
CA LYS A 90 8.12 24.34 6.44
C LYS A 90 8.20 23.32 7.58
N LEU A 91 7.13 22.57 7.83
CA LEU A 91 7.06 21.48 8.81
C LEU A 91 7.42 20.14 8.19
N ILE A 92 7.36 20.04 6.86
CA ILE A 92 7.94 18.92 6.11
C ILE A 92 9.46 19.06 6.23
N ASP A 93 10.10 18.11 6.88
CA ASP A 93 11.54 17.99 6.86
C ASP A 93 12.00 17.77 5.41
N LYS A 94 12.59 18.82 4.82
CA LYS A 94 13.13 18.83 3.46
C LYS A 94 14.62 18.54 3.43
N THR A 95 15.23 18.31 4.59
CA THR A 95 16.64 17.97 4.63
C THR A 95 16.77 16.51 4.25
N GLU A 96 17.61 16.23 3.25
CA GLU A 96 18.12 14.88 3.04
C GLU A 96 19.04 14.56 4.21
N HIS A 97 18.45 14.18 5.34
CA HIS A 97 19.18 13.40 6.32
C HIS A 97 19.58 12.08 5.65
N PRO A 98 20.72 11.47 6.03
CA PRO A 98 20.91 10.06 5.74
C PRO A 98 19.63 9.41 6.22
N GLY A 99 18.87 8.85 5.28
CA GLY A 99 17.54 8.34 5.56
C GLY A 99 17.60 7.45 6.79
N PRO A 100 16.46 7.27 7.47
CA PRO A 100 16.47 6.45 8.66
C PRO A 100 17.09 5.09 8.24
N LEU A 101 17.97 4.53 9.11
CA LEU A 101 18.86 3.39 8.79
C LEU A 101 18.16 2.36 7.89
N PRO A 102 18.86 1.60 7.03
CA PRO A 102 18.26 0.71 6.01
C PRO A 102 17.09 -0.19 6.46
N GLU A 103 16.90 -0.37 7.77
CA GLU A 103 15.80 -1.06 8.44
C GLU A 103 14.71 -0.12 9.03
N THR A 104 14.42 1.04 8.45
CA THR A 104 13.38 1.90 9.03
C THR A 104 12.01 1.43 8.58
N VAL A 105 11.53 0.45 9.34
CA VAL A 105 10.13 0.07 9.45
C VAL A 105 9.37 1.32 9.89
N VAL A 106 8.39 1.72 9.08
CA VAL A 106 7.55 2.90 9.29
C VAL A 106 7.02 2.92 10.74
N ALA A 107 7.52 3.85 11.56
CA ALA A 107 7.24 3.92 12.99
C ALA A 107 6.23 5.03 13.34
N HIS A 108 5.07 5.06 12.68
CA HIS A 108 3.99 6.00 12.97
C HIS A 108 2.61 5.37 12.70
N LEU A 109 2.26 4.34 13.50
CA LEU A 109 0.93 3.69 13.49
C LEU A 109 -0.22 4.61 13.94
N ASP A 110 0.08 5.83 14.38
CA ASP A 110 -0.87 6.88 14.71
C ASP A 110 -1.29 7.70 13.47
N LYS A 111 -0.63 7.50 12.32
CA LYS A 111 -0.89 8.21 11.08
C LYS A 111 -1.72 7.38 10.12
N SER A 112 -2.43 8.07 9.25
CA SER A 112 -3.13 7.46 8.13
C SER A 112 -2.10 6.89 7.14
N HIS A 113 -2.43 5.76 6.53
CA HIS A 113 -1.56 5.08 5.59
C HIS A 113 -2.34 4.37 4.49
N ILE A 114 -1.68 4.15 3.37
CA ILE A 114 -2.13 3.23 2.33
C ILE A 114 -1.00 2.27 2.06
N CYS A 115 -1.25 0.96 2.12
CA CYS A 115 -0.24 -0.02 1.77
C CYS A 115 -0.76 -1.12 0.85
N VAL A 116 0.17 -1.74 0.15
CA VAL A 116 -0.03 -2.93 -0.65
C VAL A 116 1.13 -3.90 -0.44
N HIS A 117 0.80 -5.18 -0.30
CA HIS A 117 1.76 -6.29 -0.22
C HIS A 117 1.37 -7.37 -1.22
N THR A 118 2.31 -7.81 -2.06
CA THR A 118 2.02 -8.80 -3.08
C THR A 118 2.74 -10.11 -2.85
N TYR A 119 2.07 -11.21 -3.15
CA TYR A 119 2.53 -12.59 -2.95
C TYR A 119 2.31 -13.41 -4.22
N PRO A 120 3.19 -13.29 -5.22
CA PRO A 120 3.22 -14.22 -6.35
C PRO A 120 3.80 -15.57 -5.93
N GLU A 121 3.21 -16.65 -6.43
CA GLU A 121 3.62 -18.04 -6.18
C GLU A 121 3.36 -18.88 -7.43
N SER A 122 4.25 -19.86 -7.66
CA SER A 122 4.09 -20.85 -8.73
C SER A 122 4.31 -22.23 -8.15
N HIS A 123 3.26 -23.03 -8.14
CA HIS A 123 3.31 -24.36 -7.57
C HIS A 123 4.14 -25.28 -8.47
N PRO A 124 5.16 -25.98 -7.93
CA PRO A 124 6.10 -26.77 -8.72
C PRO A 124 5.45 -27.96 -9.43
N GLU A 125 4.33 -28.47 -8.90
CA GLU A 125 3.59 -29.61 -9.47
C GLU A 125 2.15 -29.20 -9.84
N GLY A 126 1.76 -29.33 -11.11
CA GLY A 126 0.37 -29.12 -11.52
C GLY A 126 0.06 -27.80 -12.21
N GLY A 127 1.07 -26.95 -12.45
CA GLY A 127 0.96 -25.79 -13.35
C GLY A 127 0.06 -24.67 -12.82
N LEU A 128 -0.13 -24.58 -11.51
CA LEU A 128 -0.92 -23.51 -10.90
C LEU A 128 0.02 -22.36 -10.53
N CYS A 129 -0.28 -21.16 -11.02
CA CYS A 129 0.34 -19.94 -10.55
C CYS A 129 -0.70 -19.10 -9.84
N THR A 130 -0.33 -18.54 -8.69
CA THR A 130 -1.21 -17.73 -7.87
C THR A 130 -0.55 -16.39 -7.57
N PHE A 131 -1.38 -15.36 -7.48
CA PHE A 131 -0.96 -14.04 -7.05
C PHE A 131 -2.00 -13.51 -6.09
N ARG A 132 -1.53 -12.93 -4.99
CA ARG A 132 -2.35 -12.25 -4.02
C ARG A 132 -1.81 -10.85 -3.78
N ALA A 133 -2.65 -9.84 -3.82
CA ALA A 133 -2.33 -8.50 -3.35
C ALA A 133 -3.21 -8.16 -2.14
N ASP A 134 -2.58 -7.86 -1.01
CA ASP A 134 -3.23 -7.35 0.19
C ASP A 134 -3.15 -5.83 0.19
N ILE A 135 -4.29 -5.16 0.27
CA ILE A 135 -4.39 -3.71 0.23
C ILE A 135 -5.07 -3.21 1.50
N GLU A 136 -4.50 -2.19 2.11
CA GLU A 136 -5.07 -1.48 3.25
C GLU A 136 -5.06 0.02 3.00
N VAL A 137 -6.21 0.67 3.19
CA VAL A 137 -6.38 2.12 3.16
C VAL A 137 -6.91 2.52 4.54
N SER A 138 -6.10 3.19 5.34
CA SER A 138 -6.44 3.64 6.68
C SER A 138 -6.38 5.16 6.76
N THR A 139 -7.52 5.81 6.95
CA THR A 139 -7.65 7.27 6.95
C THR A 139 -8.23 7.76 8.26
N CYS A 140 -7.84 8.96 8.69
CA CYS A 140 -8.40 9.64 9.85
C CYS A 140 -9.24 10.84 9.42
N GLY A 141 -10.09 11.34 10.32
CA GLY A 141 -10.83 12.57 10.07
C GLY A 141 -11.94 12.45 9.04
N VAL A 142 -12.08 13.41 8.12
CA VAL A 142 -13.20 13.45 7.16
C VAL A 142 -12.92 12.60 5.92
N ILE A 143 -11.65 12.27 5.65
CA ILE A 143 -11.28 11.44 4.50
C ILE A 143 -11.95 10.06 4.62
N SER A 144 -12.76 9.74 3.60
CA SER A 144 -13.36 8.44 3.42
C SER A 144 -12.44 7.57 2.56
N PRO A 145 -12.22 6.30 2.92
CA PRO A 145 -11.56 5.33 2.06
C PRO A 145 -12.47 4.81 0.91
N LEU A 146 -13.71 5.33 0.82
CA LEU A 146 -14.73 5.06 -0.20
C LEU A 146 -15.18 6.35 -0.88
#